data_AF-A0A7S2IKW0-F1
#
_entry.id   AF-A0A7S2IKW0-F1
#
_cell.length_a   1.000
_cell.length_b   1.000
_cell.length_c   1.000
_cell.angle_alpha   90.00
_cell.angle_beta   90.00
_cell.angle_gamma   90.00
#
_symmetry.space_group_name_H-M   'P 1'
#
loop_
_entity.id
_entity.type
_entity.pdbx_description
1 polymer ?
#
loop_
_entity_poly.entity_id
_entity_poly.type
_entity_poly.pdbx_seq_one_letter_code
_entity_poly.pdbx_strand_id
1 'polypeptide(L)'
;GLGWRDTVAAEVLAADPSLCLLVARRAPLYRLDGAEDYGGDRWKPVNVPVPPLPAAQAARLFIQRVHRPLTQADLVQGGASAEASPPLRPAAVLPRLVEHPALVACQGNPREVVRLASMVTPEAPSLFDQVVGPTPCAAFEEDGARTFAASTPASFKALA
;
A
#
# COMPACT_ATOMS: atom_id res chain seq x y z
N GLY A 1 -18.29 -12.51 -0.18
CA GLY A 1 -18.52 -11.21 0.47
C GLY A 1 -18.09 -10.13 -0.50
N LEU A 2 -19.01 -9.26 -0.90
CA LEU A 2 -18.73 -8.14 -1.81
C LEU A 2 -17.91 -7.10 -1.05
N GLY A 3 -16.58 -7.20 -1.12
CA GLY A 3 -15.70 -6.14 -0.63
C GLY A 3 -15.88 -4.92 -1.52
N TRP A 4 -16.25 -3.78 -0.93
CA TRP A 4 -16.30 -2.50 -1.62
C TRP A 4 -14.90 -2.20 -2.18
N ARG A 5 -14.76 -2.19 -3.51
CA ARG A 5 -13.53 -1.79 -4.21
C ARG A 5 -13.70 -0.32 -4.58
N ASP A 6 -13.09 0.56 -3.81
CA ASP A 6 -13.04 1.98 -4.12
C ASP A 6 -11.89 2.23 -5.11
N THR A 7 -12.22 2.30 -6.40
CA THR A 7 -11.27 2.66 -7.46
C THR A 7 -11.03 4.16 -7.52
N VAL A 8 -12.02 4.96 -7.08
CA VAL A 8 -11.99 6.41 -7.15
C VAL A 8 -10.92 6.97 -6.21
N ALA A 9 -10.85 6.50 -4.97
CA ALA A 9 -9.82 6.92 -4.03
C ALA A 9 -8.40 6.65 -4.57
N ALA A 10 -8.20 5.49 -5.20
CA ALA A 10 -6.90 5.13 -5.76
C ALA A 10 -6.52 6.02 -6.96
N GLU A 11 -7.46 6.31 -7.86
CA GLU A 11 -7.26 7.20 -9.01
C GLU A 11 -6.94 8.62 -8.56
N VAL A 12 -7.71 9.15 -7.61
CA VAL A 12 -7.55 10.50 -7.05
C VAL A 12 -6.18 10.66 -6.37
N LEU A 13 -5.74 9.68 -5.58
CA LEU A 13 -4.40 9.68 -4.97
C LEU A 13 -3.25 9.50 -5.98
N ALA A 14 -3.53 8.93 -7.16
CA ALA A 14 -2.53 8.84 -8.23
C ALA A 14 -2.38 10.17 -8.98
N ALA A 15 -3.51 10.84 -9.21
CA ALA A 15 -3.58 12.09 -9.95
C ALA A 15 -3.00 13.27 -9.15
N ASP A 16 -3.14 13.25 -7.83
CA ASP A 16 -2.66 14.31 -6.96
C ASP A 16 -1.83 13.74 -5.79
N PRO A 17 -0.48 13.84 -5.87
CA PRO A 17 0.40 13.31 -4.84
C PRO A 17 0.36 14.12 -3.52
N SER A 18 -0.33 15.27 -3.49
CA SER A 18 -0.53 16.04 -2.25
C SER A 18 -1.70 15.52 -1.40
N LEU A 19 -2.52 14.61 -1.95
CA LEU A 19 -3.65 14.02 -1.24
C LEU A 19 -3.22 12.90 -0.30
N CYS A 20 -3.81 12.89 0.90
CA CYS A 20 -3.56 11.88 1.93
C CYS A 20 -4.84 11.12 2.26
N LEU A 21 -4.72 9.82 2.55
CA LEU A 21 -5.83 9.04 3.11
C LEU A 21 -6.00 9.32 4.60
N LEU A 22 -7.15 9.88 4.97
CA LEU A 22 -7.56 9.97 6.36
C LEU A 22 -8.19 8.64 6.79
N VAL A 23 -7.47 7.87 7.60
CA VAL A 23 -8.05 6.70 8.29
C VAL A 23 -8.60 7.16 9.63
N ALA A 24 -9.91 7.40 9.69
CA ALA A 24 -10.58 7.78 10.93
C ALA A 24 -10.97 6.53 11.74
N ARG A 25 -10.66 6.54 13.04
CA ARG A 25 -11.18 5.54 13.98
C ARG A 25 -12.65 5.86 14.30
N ARG A 26 -13.46 4.83 14.61
CA ARG A 26 -14.88 5.02 15.00
C ARG A 26 -15.08 5.50 16.44
N ALA A 27 -14.03 5.54 17.26
CA ALA A 27 -14.07 5.99 18.66
C ALA A 27 -12.80 6.79 19.04
N PRO A 28 -12.92 7.85 19.86
CA PRO A 28 -11.81 8.74 20.18
C PRO A 28 -10.68 7.98 20.88
N LEU A 29 -9.43 8.39 20.63
CA LEU A 29 -8.26 7.76 21.27
C LEU A 29 -8.12 8.17 22.73
N TYR A 30 -8.51 9.40 23.05
CA TYR A 30 -8.50 9.97 24.39
C TYR A 30 -9.91 10.46 24.71
N ARG A 31 -10.47 9.96 25.82
CA ARG A 31 -11.57 10.65 26.51
C ARG A 31 -10.92 11.59 27.49
N LEU A 32 -11.12 12.88 27.30
CA LEU A 32 -10.69 13.87 28.29
C LEU A 32 -11.77 13.88 29.38
N ASP A 33 -11.38 13.59 30.61
CA ASP A 33 -12.28 13.73 31.76
C ASP A 33 -12.73 15.21 31.84
N GLY A 34 -14.04 15.45 31.84
CA GLY A 34 -14.64 16.79 31.74
C GLY A 34 -15.06 17.23 30.32
N ALA A 35 -15.03 16.34 29.32
CA ALA A 35 -15.48 16.65 27.96
C ALA A 35 -16.98 16.95 27.81
N GLU A 36 -17.81 16.62 28.81
CA GLU A 36 -19.24 16.95 28.81
C GLU A 36 -19.48 18.47 28.87
N ASP A 37 -18.60 19.22 29.55
CA ASP A 37 -18.77 20.67 29.75
C ASP A 37 -18.24 21.53 28.59
N TYR A 38 -17.37 21.00 27.73
CA TYR A 38 -16.65 21.75 26.69
C TYR A 38 -16.92 21.29 25.24
N GLY A 39 -18.03 20.58 25.00
CA GLY A 39 -18.55 20.40 23.65
C GLY A 39 -17.94 19.26 22.84
N GLY A 40 -17.88 18.06 23.41
CA GLY A 40 -17.80 16.81 22.65
C GLY A 40 -16.41 16.24 22.38
N ASP A 41 -16.39 15.03 21.79
CA ASP A 41 -15.18 14.27 21.47
C ASP A 41 -14.26 15.06 20.52
N ARG A 42 -13.08 15.46 21.01
CA ARG A 42 -12.08 16.17 20.18
C ARG A 42 -11.21 15.18 19.41
N TRP A 43 -11.25 15.28 18.09
CA TRP A 43 -10.42 14.50 17.18
C TRP A 43 -9.30 15.38 16.63
N LYS A 44 -8.06 15.00 16.92
CA LYS A 44 -6.89 15.59 16.27
C LYS A 44 -6.39 14.63 15.20
N PRO A 45 -6.40 14.99 13.90
CA PRO A 45 -5.76 14.17 12.88
C PRO A 45 -4.25 14.15 13.15
N VAL A 46 -3.68 12.95 13.10
CA VAL A 46 -2.24 12.74 13.24
C VAL A 46 -1.78 12.02 11.99
N ASN A 47 -0.78 12.58 11.32
CA ASN A 47 -0.13 11.92 10.20
C ASN A 47 0.77 10.81 10.78
N VAL A 48 0.46 9.56 10.44
CA VAL A 48 1.26 8.41 10.84
C VAL A 48 1.97 7.88 9.59
N PRO A 49 3.32 7.89 9.55
CA PRO A 49 4.03 7.30 8.44
C PRO A 49 3.75 5.80 8.41
N VAL A 50 3.38 5.30 7.23
CA VAL A 50 3.15 3.86 7.02
C VAL A 50 4.45 3.28 6.48
N PRO A 51 5.14 2.40 7.23
CA PRO A 51 6.37 1.80 6.75
C PRO A 51 6.08 0.83 5.59
N PRO A 52 7.07 0.55 4.72
CA PRO A 52 6.94 -0.49 3.72
C PRO A 52 6.62 -1.85 4.34
N LEU A 53 5.90 -2.70 3.60
CA LEU A 53 5.60 -4.05 4.04
C LEU A 53 6.87 -4.90 4.10
N PRO A 54 7.07 -5.70 5.18
CA PRO A 54 8.08 -6.74 5.19
C PRO A 54 7.89 -7.68 4.00
N ALA A 55 8.98 -8.15 3.40
CA ALA A 55 8.94 -8.94 2.16
C ALA A 55 8.01 -10.17 2.26
N ALA A 56 7.98 -10.85 3.41
CA ALA A 56 7.05 -11.96 3.65
C ALA A 56 5.58 -11.54 3.64
N GLN A 57 5.25 -10.35 4.14
CA GLN A 57 3.88 -9.80 4.09
C GLN A 57 3.52 -9.33 2.68
N ALA A 58 4.47 -8.71 1.96
CA ALA A 58 4.31 -8.36 0.55
C ALA A 58 4.01 -9.60 -0.30
N ALA A 59 4.75 -10.70 -0.10
CA ALA A 59 4.51 -11.97 -0.80
C ALA A 59 3.12 -12.56 -0.47
N ARG A 60 2.69 -12.49 0.79
CA ARG A 60 1.33 -12.91 1.19
C ARG A 60 0.25 -12.05 0.52
N LEU A 61 0.42 -10.74 0.53
CA LEU A 61 -0.49 -9.80 -0.12
C LEU A 61 -0.59 -10.10 -1.63
N PHE A 62 0.55 -10.35 -2.28
CA PHE A 62 0.61 -10.74 -3.68
C PHE A 62 -0.21 -12.01 -3.95
N ILE A 63 0.04 -13.09 -3.21
CA ILE A 63 -0.71 -14.36 -3.35
C ILE A 63 -2.22 -14.16 -3.11
N GLN A 64 -2.60 -13.31 -2.17
CA GLN A 64 -4.02 -13.02 -1.88
C GLN A 64 -4.71 -12.24 -3.01
N ARG A 65 -3.95 -11.55 -3.85
CA ARG A 65 -4.47 -10.62 -4.87
C ARG A 65 -4.30 -11.13 -6.29
N VAL A 66 -3.46 -12.13 -6.49
CA VAL A 66 -3.27 -12.76 -7.80
C VAL A 66 -4.56 -13.46 -8.22
N HIS A 67 -4.91 -13.32 -9.50
CA HIS A 67 -6.18 -13.83 -10.02
C HIS A 67 -6.07 -15.24 -10.63
N ARG A 68 -4.88 -15.85 -10.63
CA ARG A 68 -4.66 -17.25 -11.05
C ARG A 68 -3.72 -18.01 -10.10
N PRO A 69 -3.80 -19.34 -10.04
CA PRO A 69 -2.78 -20.14 -9.37
C PRO A 69 -1.39 -19.90 -9.98
N LEU A 70 -0.39 -19.84 -9.12
CA LEU A 70 1.01 -19.70 -9.54
C LEU A 70 1.58 -21.08 -9.89
N THR A 71 2.42 -21.09 -10.91
CA THR A 71 3.06 -22.29 -11.47
C THR A 71 4.57 -22.19 -11.33
N GLN A 72 5.29 -23.23 -11.75
CA GLN A 72 6.75 -23.22 -11.69
C GLN A 72 7.39 -22.18 -12.65
N ALA A 73 6.73 -21.88 -13.77
CA ALA A 73 7.16 -20.85 -14.72
C ALA A 73 7.19 -19.45 -14.08
N ASP A 74 6.36 -19.20 -13.07
CA ASP A 74 6.31 -17.92 -12.36
C ASP A 74 7.46 -17.73 -11.36
N LEU A 75 8.20 -18.79 -11.03
CA LEU A 75 9.20 -18.77 -9.97
C LEU A 75 10.61 -19.13 -10.46
N VAL A 76 10.74 -19.68 -11.67
CA VAL A 76 12.02 -20.11 -12.26
C VAL A 76 12.20 -19.47 -13.64
N GLN A 77 13.18 -18.57 -13.75
CA GLN A 77 13.52 -17.93 -15.02
C GLN A 77 14.07 -18.96 -16.02
N GLY A 78 13.52 -19.00 -17.23
CA GLY A 78 13.93 -19.96 -18.26
C GLY A 78 13.43 -21.40 -18.02
N GLY A 79 12.48 -21.60 -17.11
CA GLY A 79 11.77 -22.88 -16.98
C GLY A 79 11.02 -23.22 -18.27
N ALA A 80 11.05 -24.50 -18.67
CA ALA A 80 10.36 -24.98 -19.86
C ALA A 80 8.86 -24.60 -19.84
N SER A 81 8.35 -24.31 -21.04
CA SER A 81 7.03 -23.75 -21.35
C SER A 81 5.88 -24.26 -20.49
N ALA A 82 4.90 -23.38 -20.26
CA ALA A 82 3.70 -23.48 -19.44
C ALA A 82 2.72 -24.63 -19.81
N GLU A 83 3.14 -25.65 -20.55
CA GLU A 83 2.34 -26.85 -20.78
C GLU A 83 2.27 -27.69 -19.49
N ALA A 84 1.21 -27.42 -18.72
CA ALA A 84 0.67 -28.27 -17.67
C ALA A 84 1.53 -28.48 -16.40
N SER A 85 2.33 -27.51 -15.97
CA SER A 85 2.84 -27.55 -14.59
C SER A 85 1.67 -27.44 -13.61
N PRO A 86 1.56 -28.35 -12.61
CA PRO A 86 0.51 -28.26 -11.61
C PRO A 86 0.64 -26.96 -10.80
N PRO A 87 -0.49 -26.41 -10.30
CA PRO A 87 -0.47 -25.22 -9.46
C PRO A 87 0.28 -25.49 -8.17
N LEU A 88 1.15 -24.56 -7.78
CA LEU A 88 1.94 -24.67 -6.58
C LEU A 88 1.13 -24.26 -5.35
N ARG A 89 1.33 -24.98 -4.23
CA ARG A 89 0.69 -24.62 -2.95
C ARG A 89 1.31 -23.34 -2.39
N PRO A 90 0.53 -22.45 -1.76
CA PRO A 90 1.04 -21.20 -1.19
C PRO A 90 2.27 -21.37 -0.28
N ALA A 91 2.32 -22.45 0.52
CA ALA A 91 3.45 -22.75 1.39
C ALA A 91 4.79 -22.97 0.65
N ALA A 92 4.75 -23.51 -0.57
CA ALA A 92 5.92 -23.72 -1.41
C ALA A 92 6.31 -22.47 -2.21
N VAL A 93 5.34 -21.62 -2.53
CA VAL A 93 5.52 -20.40 -3.32
C VAL A 93 6.11 -19.27 -2.48
N LEU A 94 5.62 -19.09 -1.25
CA LEU A 94 5.95 -17.96 -0.39
C LEU A 94 7.46 -17.71 -0.23
N PRO A 95 8.32 -18.70 0.12
CA PRO A 95 9.75 -18.44 0.29
C PRO A 95 10.43 -17.98 -1.01
N ARG A 96 9.99 -18.47 -2.18
CA ARG A 96 10.55 -18.07 -3.48
C ARG A 96 10.07 -16.69 -3.92
N LEU A 97 8.81 -16.34 -3.62
CA LEU A 97 8.25 -15.03 -3.95
C LEU A 97 8.95 -13.89 -3.20
N VAL A 98 9.39 -14.12 -1.96
CA VAL A 98 10.10 -13.12 -1.14
C VAL A 98 11.34 -12.59 -1.86
N GLU A 99 12.02 -13.46 -2.61
CA GLU A 99 13.25 -13.14 -3.35
C GLU A 99 12.98 -12.83 -4.83
N HIS A 100 11.72 -12.87 -5.26
CA HIS A 100 11.38 -12.73 -6.68
C HIS A 100 11.65 -11.30 -7.17
N PRO A 101 12.39 -11.09 -8.28
CA PRO A 101 12.80 -9.76 -8.74
C PRO A 101 11.63 -8.78 -8.91
N ALA A 102 10.51 -9.24 -9.49
CA ALA A 102 9.32 -8.42 -9.66
C ALA A 102 8.74 -7.90 -8.32
N LEU A 103 8.78 -8.73 -7.27
CA LEU A 103 8.25 -8.36 -5.96
C LEU A 103 9.26 -7.49 -5.18
N VAL A 104 10.56 -7.76 -5.33
CA VAL A 104 11.64 -6.93 -4.80
C VAL A 104 11.57 -5.51 -5.37
N ALA A 105 11.26 -5.37 -6.66
CA ALA A 105 11.06 -4.07 -7.30
C ALA A 105 9.91 -3.26 -6.69
N CYS A 106 8.93 -3.90 -6.04
CA CYS A 106 7.86 -3.19 -5.34
C CYS A 106 8.31 -2.54 -4.03
N GLN A 107 9.49 -2.88 -3.49
CA GLN A 107 10.05 -2.31 -2.24
C GLN A 107 9.07 -2.33 -1.05
N GLY A 108 8.19 -3.34 -0.98
CA GLY A 108 7.17 -3.43 0.07
C GLY A 108 6.01 -2.43 -0.04
N ASN A 109 5.90 -1.65 -1.12
CA ASN A 109 4.77 -0.75 -1.36
C ASN A 109 3.50 -1.55 -1.65
N PRO A 110 2.45 -1.53 -0.80
CA PRO A 110 1.24 -2.32 -0.98
C PRO A 110 0.54 -2.05 -2.32
N ARG A 111 0.58 -0.81 -2.81
CA ARG A 111 -0.05 -0.41 -4.07
C ARG A 111 0.64 -1.07 -5.26
N GLU A 112 1.97 -1.04 -5.28
CA GLU A 112 2.76 -1.68 -6.33
C GLU A 112 2.62 -3.20 -6.30
N VAL A 113 2.56 -3.81 -5.11
CA VAL A 113 2.31 -5.26 -4.98
C VAL A 113 0.94 -5.64 -5.56
N VAL A 114 -0.10 -4.87 -5.25
CA VAL A 114 -1.45 -5.12 -5.79
C VAL A 114 -1.48 -4.88 -7.30
N ARG A 115 -0.81 -3.83 -7.79
CA ARG A 115 -0.68 -3.56 -9.23
C ARG A 115 0.00 -4.71 -9.95
N LEU A 116 1.14 -5.18 -9.45
CA LEU A 116 1.84 -6.35 -9.98
C LEU A 116 0.94 -7.59 -10.00
N ALA A 117 0.24 -7.88 -8.90
CA ALA A 117 -0.68 -9.01 -8.82
C ALA A 117 -1.83 -8.92 -9.84
N SER A 118 -2.30 -7.71 -10.16
CA SER A 118 -3.36 -7.49 -11.14
C SER A 118 -2.92 -7.70 -12.59
N MET A 119 -1.62 -7.59 -12.87
CA MET A 119 -1.05 -7.87 -14.20
C MET A 119 -0.87 -9.37 -14.47
N VAL A 120 -0.95 -10.21 -13.42
CA VAL A 120 -0.86 -11.66 -13.56
C VAL A 120 -2.23 -12.22 -13.96
N THR A 121 -2.44 -12.34 -15.27
CA THR A 121 -3.65 -12.91 -15.87
C THR A 121 -3.45 -14.40 -16.22
N PRO A 122 -4.53 -15.16 -16.48
CA PRO A 122 -4.46 -16.52 -17.05
C PRO A 122 -3.64 -16.63 -18.34
N GLU A 123 -3.60 -15.55 -19.13
CA GLU A 123 -2.90 -15.48 -20.41
C GLU A 123 -1.42 -15.06 -20.26
N ALA A 124 -1.03 -14.55 -19.08
CA ALA A 124 0.33 -14.13 -18.82
C ALA A 124 1.26 -15.35 -18.65
N PRO A 125 2.30 -15.50 -19.50
CA PRO A 125 3.14 -16.69 -19.53
C PRO A 125 4.00 -16.85 -18.27
N SER A 126 4.54 -15.77 -17.72
CA SER A 126 5.31 -15.81 -16.47
C SER A 126 5.25 -14.49 -15.69
N LEU A 127 5.60 -14.55 -14.40
CA LEU A 127 5.82 -13.38 -13.56
C LEU A 127 7.09 -12.58 -13.95
N PHE A 128 8.05 -13.21 -14.62
CA PHE A 128 9.27 -12.55 -15.09
C PHE A 128 9.00 -11.55 -16.22
N ASP A 129 7.97 -11.81 -17.03
CA ASP A 129 7.55 -10.91 -18.11
C ASP A 129 6.91 -9.61 -17.57
N GLN A 130 6.56 -9.59 -16.29
CA GLN A 130 5.97 -8.44 -15.60
C GLN A 130 7.00 -7.51 -14.96
N VAL A 131 8.30 -7.82 -15.09
CA VAL A 131 9.38 -6.94 -14.62
C VAL A 131 9.55 -5.79 -15.62
N VAL A 132 8.63 -4.83 -15.57
CA VAL A 132 8.88 -3.51 -16.15
C VAL A 132 9.75 -2.76 -15.16
N GLY A 133 10.85 -2.18 -15.62
CA GLY A 133 11.84 -1.48 -14.79
C GLY A 133 11.18 -0.45 -13.85
N PRO A 134 11.89 -0.02 -12.78
CA PRO A 134 11.30 0.79 -11.74
C PRO A 134 10.57 1.98 -12.36
N THR A 135 9.24 1.98 -12.27
CA THR A 135 8.49 3.22 -12.42
C THR A 135 9.07 4.14 -11.35
N PRO A 136 9.61 5.32 -11.68
CA PRO A 136 10.12 6.22 -10.67
C PRO A 136 8.94 6.63 -9.79
N CYS A 137 8.70 5.90 -8.71
CA CYS A 137 8.00 6.42 -7.55
C CYS A 137 8.87 7.57 -7.10
N ALA A 138 8.38 8.79 -7.34
CA ALA A 138 9.02 10.03 -6.92
C ALA A 138 9.64 9.79 -5.54
N ALA A 139 10.97 9.79 -5.51
CA ALA A 139 11.68 9.74 -4.26
C ALA A 139 11.12 10.89 -3.42
N PHE A 140 10.47 10.56 -2.31
CA PHE A 140 10.44 11.48 -1.20
C PHE A 140 11.89 11.54 -0.73
N GLU A 141 12.71 12.32 -1.45
CA GLU A 141 13.96 12.83 -0.92
C GLU A 141 13.59 13.53 0.39
N GLU A 142 14.05 12.94 1.48
CA GLU A 142 14.14 13.60 2.78
C GLU A 142 15.13 14.76 2.64
N ASP A 143 14.71 15.86 2.01
CA ASP A 143 15.45 17.10 2.05
C ASP A 143 14.48 18.23 2.37
N GLY A 144 14.51 18.65 3.64
CA GLY A 144 13.60 19.68 4.12
C GLY A 144 13.31 19.56 5.59
N ALA A 145 14.34 19.75 6.41
CA ALA A 145 14.18 20.41 7.70
C ALA A 145 13.54 21.80 7.48
N ARG A 146 12.24 21.85 7.20
CA ARG A 146 11.44 23.07 7.29
C ARG A 146 11.02 23.21 8.74
N THR A 147 11.85 23.93 9.48
CA THR A 147 11.48 24.63 10.70
C THR A 147 10.12 25.30 10.51
N PHE A 148 9.07 24.72 11.10
CA PHE A 148 7.80 25.40 11.27
C PHE A 148 8.04 26.57 12.22
N ALA A 149 8.25 27.77 11.66
CA ALA A 149 8.15 29.00 12.42
C ALA A 149 6.71 29.07 12.98
N ALA A 150 6.61 29.15 14.30
CA ALA A 150 5.35 29.29 15.00
C ALA A 150 4.65 30.59 14.54
N SER A 151 3.63 30.45 13.68
CA SER A 151 2.69 31.53 13.41
C SER A 151 1.86 31.75 14.68
N THR A 152 2.13 32.85 15.36
CA THR A 152 1.35 33.34 16.50
C THR A 152 -0.12 33.52 16.09
N PRO A 153 -1.12 32.99 16.80
CA PRO A 153 -2.50 33.27 16.48
C PRO A 153 -2.84 34.71 16.89
N ALA A 154 -3.34 35.48 15.93
CA ALA A 154 -3.92 36.80 16.15
C ALA A 154 -5.10 36.70 17.13
N SER A 155 -5.14 37.63 18.08
CA SER A 155 -6.15 37.74 19.11
C SER A 155 -7.56 37.83 18.53
N PHE A 156 -8.41 36.87 18.93
CA PHE A 156 -9.85 36.91 18.67
C PHE A 156 -10.48 37.95 19.61
N LYS A 157 -10.89 39.11 19.09
CA LYS A 157 -11.66 40.10 19.84
C LYS A 157 -13.12 39.62 19.92
N ALA A 158 -13.58 39.34 21.12
CA ALA A 158 -15.00 39.18 21.42
C ALA A 158 -15.71 40.52 21.22
N LEU A 159 -16.77 40.52 20.40
CA LEU A 159 -17.77 41.58 20.39
C LEU A 159 -18.79 41.25 21.50
N ALA A 160 -19.00 42.24 22.38
CA ALA A 160 -19.96 42.22 23.47
C ALA A 160 -21.40 42.37 22.97
#